data_AF-A0A923WF10-F1
#
_entry.id   AF-A0A923WF10-F1
#
_cell.length_a   1.000
_cell.length_b   1.000
_cell.length_c   1.000
_cell.angle_alpha   90.00
_cell.angle_beta   90.00
_cell.angle_gamma   90.00
#
_symmetry.space_group_name_H-M   'P 1'
#
loop_
_entity.id
_entity.type
_entity.pdbx_description
1 polymer ?
#
loop_
_entity_poly.entity_id
_entity_poly.type
_entity_poly.pdbx_seq_one_letter_code
_entity_poly.pdbx_strand_id
1 'polypeptide(L)'
;MKDFLKKYFGFIRNKKEADTFPSKNPLDETDSLNSNTTGEKTNENIIVPSPFIFESGVQEEEGYEAFARYLSLRMYGSTHMDSFPSEEFYVKQDLDDTITVLVLDYPSSIEHLLRSNAADWGKTESDLFDRALKNIQETYHRVVISYEGQPQAGMFTLSGDDHFKTSAVLYMEEYPALQGTHGALIALPDRDSLVCKTLEDDISLEVGMQFLVHFTDQTYHNSENRITRQIYWYLNGEFTVIPYSIGIERMTYTLPFELEDRLY
;
A
#
# COMPACT_ATOMS: atom_id res chain seq x y z
N MET A 1 -25.90 18.81 -14.94
CA MET A 1 -25.41 17.44 -14.63
C MET A 1 -24.22 16.97 -15.49
N LYS A 2 -23.55 17.87 -16.24
CA LYS A 2 -22.27 17.58 -16.94
C LYS A 2 -21.06 18.32 -16.35
N ASP A 3 -21.28 19.26 -15.42
CA ASP A 3 -20.22 20.02 -14.73
C ASP A 3 -19.75 19.39 -13.40
N PHE A 4 -20.31 18.24 -12.99
CA PHE A 4 -19.90 17.55 -11.75
C PHE A 4 -18.78 16.53 -11.97
N LEU A 5 -18.55 16.10 -13.22
CA LEU A 5 -17.57 15.05 -13.57
C LEU A 5 -16.19 15.58 -13.98
N LYS A 6 -16.01 16.90 -14.08
CA LYS A 6 -14.71 17.51 -14.41
C LYS A 6 -13.80 17.79 -13.19
N LYS A 7 -14.30 17.57 -11.97
CA LYS A 7 -13.57 17.87 -10.71
C LYS A 7 -12.87 16.64 -10.09
N TYR A 8 -13.02 15.45 -10.67
CA TYR A 8 -12.60 14.18 -10.06
C TYR A 8 -11.32 13.54 -10.63
N PHE A 9 -10.64 14.19 -11.57
CA PHE A 9 -9.33 13.74 -12.05
C PHE A 9 -8.36 14.90 -12.10
N GLY A 10 -7.48 15.00 -11.09
CA GLY A 10 -6.33 15.89 -11.17
C GLY A 10 -5.74 16.27 -9.83
N PHE A 11 -5.10 15.33 -9.13
CA PHE A 11 -4.23 15.68 -7.99
C PHE A 11 -2.98 14.80 -7.92
N ILE A 12 -2.25 14.73 -9.03
CA ILE A 12 -0.79 14.90 -9.11
C ILE A 12 -0.54 15.56 -10.47
N ARG A 13 -0.09 16.83 -10.50
CA ARG A 13 0.16 17.56 -11.76
C ARG A 13 1.66 17.76 -11.93
N ASN A 14 2.21 17.17 -12.99
CA ASN A 14 3.62 17.33 -13.34
C ASN A 14 3.81 18.71 -14.00
N LYS A 15 4.78 19.52 -13.56
CA LYS A 15 4.93 20.95 -13.91
C LYS A 15 5.31 21.24 -15.37
N LYS A 16 5.42 20.24 -16.26
CA LYS A 16 5.99 20.41 -17.61
C LYS A 16 5.03 20.84 -18.73
N GLU A 17 3.74 21.06 -18.46
CA GLU A 17 2.75 21.42 -19.50
C GLU A 17 2.01 22.75 -19.24
N ALA A 18 2.75 23.78 -18.86
CA ALA A 18 2.25 25.15 -18.95
C ALA A 18 3.40 26.06 -19.39
N ASP A 19 3.65 26.09 -20.70
CA ASP A 19 3.96 27.31 -21.46
C ASP A 19 4.33 26.97 -22.92
N THR A 20 4.08 27.93 -23.83
CA THR A 20 4.26 27.97 -25.30
C THR A 20 2.97 27.64 -26.09
N PHE A 21 2.40 28.51 -26.94
CA PHE A 21 2.95 29.51 -27.89
C PHE A 21 1.93 30.68 -28.15
N PRO A 22 2.36 31.84 -28.72
CA PRO A 22 2.43 31.97 -30.18
C PRO A 22 3.73 32.59 -30.73
N SER A 23 4.32 31.89 -31.71
CA SER A 23 4.84 32.34 -33.01
C SER A 23 5.56 33.70 -33.16
N LYS A 24 6.87 33.67 -33.48
CA LYS A 24 7.48 34.03 -34.80
C LYS A 24 9.03 33.98 -34.76
N ASN A 25 9.62 33.41 -35.81
CA ASN A 25 11.06 33.34 -36.17
C ASN A 25 11.43 34.48 -37.16
N PRO A 26 12.69 34.65 -37.68
CA PRO A 26 14.04 34.15 -37.29
C PRO A 26 15.19 35.21 -37.44
N LEU A 27 16.46 34.74 -37.32
CA LEU A 27 17.78 35.34 -37.69
C LEU A 27 18.41 36.20 -36.57
N ASP A 28 19.67 36.05 -36.13
CA ASP A 28 20.92 35.90 -36.88
C ASP A 28 22.07 35.28 -36.03
N GLU A 29 23.13 34.88 -36.74
CA GLU A 29 24.44 34.36 -36.31
C GLU A 29 25.23 35.30 -35.36
N THR A 30 26.07 34.75 -34.46
CA THR A 30 27.55 34.89 -34.45
C THR A 30 28.23 34.43 -33.15
N ASP A 31 29.48 34.04 -33.33
CA ASP A 31 30.51 33.50 -32.43
C ASP A 31 30.73 34.21 -31.08
N SER A 32 31.20 33.46 -30.07
CA SER A 32 32.61 33.50 -29.65
C SER A 32 32.87 32.84 -28.29
N LEU A 33 34.02 32.16 -28.21
CA LEU A 33 34.68 31.68 -26.99
C LEU A 33 35.07 32.84 -26.07
N ASN A 34 35.00 32.67 -24.74
CA ASN A 34 36.21 32.65 -23.92
C ASN A 34 36.06 32.25 -22.44
N SER A 35 37.21 31.79 -21.95
CA SER A 35 37.63 31.14 -20.72
C SER A 35 37.50 31.85 -19.35
N ASN A 36 37.54 31.00 -18.29
CA ASN A 36 38.05 31.15 -16.92
C ASN A 36 37.43 32.24 -16.02
N THR A 37 37.06 32.00 -14.76
CA THR A 37 37.98 31.68 -13.65
C THR A 37 37.20 31.26 -12.38
N THR A 38 37.86 30.41 -11.60
CA THR A 38 37.68 29.92 -10.22
C THR A 38 37.10 30.91 -9.20
N GLY A 39 36.23 30.41 -8.30
CA GLY A 39 35.92 31.06 -7.02
C GLY A 39 34.63 30.57 -6.36
N GLU A 40 34.78 29.83 -5.26
CA GLU A 40 33.79 29.62 -4.18
C GLU A 40 32.39 29.10 -4.55
N LYS A 41 32.26 27.77 -4.56
CA LYS A 41 30.95 27.12 -4.37
C LYS A 41 30.63 27.08 -2.87
N THR A 42 29.93 28.09 -2.40
CA THR A 42 29.02 27.92 -1.25
C THR A 42 28.06 26.80 -1.61
N ASN A 43 28.08 25.71 -0.83
CA ASN A 43 27.10 24.64 -0.90
C ASN A 43 25.77 25.21 -0.37
N GLU A 44 25.09 25.99 -1.21
CA GLU A 44 23.67 26.23 -1.04
C GLU A 44 23.01 24.86 -1.24
N ASN A 45 22.50 24.29 -0.15
CA ASN A 45 21.54 23.21 -0.22
C ASN A 45 20.39 23.72 -1.08
N ILE A 46 20.40 23.36 -2.36
CA ILE A 46 19.28 23.60 -3.26
C ILE A 46 18.16 22.73 -2.72
N ILE A 47 17.30 23.32 -1.90
CA ILE A 47 16.01 22.75 -1.54
C ILE A 47 15.21 22.75 -2.84
N VAL A 48 15.30 21.66 -3.58
CA VAL A 48 14.42 21.42 -4.72
C VAL A 48 13.01 21.31 -4.13
N PRO A 49 12.07 22.20 -4.49
CA PRO A 49 10.72 22.11 -3.97
C PRO A 49 10.14 20.76 -4.40
N SER A 50 9.60 20.00 -3.44
CA SER A 50 8.91 18.75 -3.77
C SER A 50 7.81 19.03 -4.80
N PRO A 51 7.69 18.22 -5.87
CA PRO A 51 6.61 18.37 -6.83
C PRO A 51 5.24 18.01 -6.23
N PHE A 52 5.21 17.47 -5.01
CA PHE A 52 3.99 17.12 -4.28
C PHE A 52 3.54 18.29 -3.41
N ILE A 53 2.28 18.71 -3.60
CA ILE A 53 1.64 19.74 -2.78
C ILE A 53 0.58 19.06 -1.94
N PHE A 54 0.64 19.30 -0.63
CA PHE A 54 -0.40 18.91 0.30
C PHE A 54 -1.34 20.08 0.54
N GLU A 55 -2.62 19.90 0.21
CA GLU A 55 -3.69 20.79 0.61
C GLU A 55 -4.58 20.01 1.58
N SER A 56 -4.42 20.24 2.89
CA SER A 56 -5.27 19.56 3.87
C SER A 56 -6.74 19.88 3.61
N GLY A 57 -7.58 18.84 3.59
CA GLY A 57 -9.03 19.00 3.59
C GLY A 57 -9.62 19.66 4.86
N VAL A 58 -8.80 19.86 5.90
CA VAL A 58 -9.20 20.50 7.17
C VAL A 58 -8.56 21.88 7.26
N GLN A 59 -9.37 22.94 7.23
CA GLN A 59 -8.93 24.28 7.59
C GLN A 59 -8.83 24.38 9.13
N GLU A 60 -7.72 24.90 9.64
CA GLU A 60 -7.52 25.45 11.01
C GLU A 60 -6.84 24.60 12.09
N GLU A 61 -6.28 23.43 11.81
CA GLU A 61 -5.50 22.70 12.83
C GLU A 61 -4.06 22.44 12.38
N GLU A 62 -3.08 22.90 13.17
CA GLU A 62 -1.64 22.72 12.91
C GLU A 62 -1.00 21.79 13.96
N GLY A 63 0.05 21.08 13.54
CA GLY A 63 0.85 20.21 14.41
C GLY A 63 0.28 18.81 14.62
N TYR A 64 1.05 17.96 15.29
CA TYR A 64 0.76 16.53 15.43
C TYR A 64 -0.63 16.23 15.99
N GLU A 65 -1.04 16.88 17.09
CA GLU A 65 -2.28 16.54 17.81
C GLU A 65 -3.54 16.73 16.94
N ALA A 66 -3.50 17.68 16.00
CA ALA A 66 -4.56 17.91 15.02
C ALA A 66 -4.79 16.70 14.11
N PHE A 67 -3.69 16.16 13.58
CA PHE A 67 -3.69 15.13 12.55
C PHE A 67 -3.58 13.72 13.11
N ALA A 68 -3.16 13.57 14.36
CA ALA A 68 -2.85 12.28 14.98
C ALA A 68 -4.04 11.30 14.98
N ARG A 69 -5.28 11.80 14.95
CA ARG A 69 -6.51 10.98 14.86
C ARG A 69 -6.85 10.51 13.45
N TYR A 70 -6.28 11.15 12.42
CA TYR A 70 -6.50 10.81 11.02
C TYR A 70 -5.38 9.92 10.47
N LEU A 71 -4.26 9.77 11.19
CA LEU A 71 -3.19 8.87 10.76
C LEU A 71 -3.72 7.45 10.53
N SER A 72 -3.39 6.89 9.38
CA SER A 72 -3.77 5.53 8.99
C SER A 72 -2.73 4.95 8.03
N LEU A 73 -2.85 3.66 7.70
CA LEU A 73 -1.89 2.89 6.89
C LEU A 73 -2.60 2.25 5.71
N ARG A 74 -2.05 2.38 4.50
CA ARG A 74 -2.55 1.69 3.30
C ARG A 74 -1.51 0.78 2.69
N MET A 75 -1.97 -0.38 2.25
CA MET A 75 -1.20 -1.36 1.51
C MET A 75 -1.26 -1.05 0.01
N TYR A 76 -0.11 -1.12 -0.65
CA TYR A 76 0.03 -1.06 -2.10
C TYR A 76 0.94 -2.20 -2.57
N GLY A 77 0.86 -2.55 -3.86
CA GLY A 77 1.85 -3.44 -4.47
C GLY A 77 3.23 -2.79 -4.55
N SER A 78 4.28 -3.60 -4.49
CA SER A 78 5.68 -3.14 -4.59
C SER A 78 5.97 -2.34 -5.87
N THR A 79 5.21 -2.60 -6.94
CA THR A 79 5.29 -1.87 -8.21
C THR A 79 4.97 -0.38 -8.07
N HIS A 80 4.33 0.04 -6.98
CA HIS A 80 4.06 1.44 -6.66
C HIS A 80 5.20 2.16 -5.93
N MET A 81 6.32 1.50 -5.63
CA MET A 81 7.45 2.10 -4.91
C MET A 81 7.94 3.40 -5.58
N ASP A 82 8.02 3.43 -6.91
CA ASP A 82 8.42 4.63 -7.67
C ASP A 82 7.43 5.80 -7.53
N SER A 83 6.17 5.52 -7.20
CA SER A 83 5.15 6.54 -6.93
C SER A 83 5.23 7.09 -5.51
N PHE A 84 5.96 6.43 -4.62
CA PHE A 84 6.12 6.79 -3.21
C PHE A 84 7.60 6.77 -2.82
N PRO A 85 8.42 7.70 -3.35
CA PRO A 85 9.82 7.80 -2.97
C PRO A 85 9.95 8.01 -1.46
N SER A 86 10.78 7.18 -0.81
CA SER A 86 10.93 7.18 0.66
C SER A 86 11.47 8.48 1.24
N GLU A 87 12.09 9.34 0.41
CA GLU A 87 12.56 10.67 0.80
C GLU A 87 11.41 11.69 0.98
N GLU A 88 10.26 11.43 0.38
CA GLU A 88 9.10 12.35 0.43
C GLU A 88 7.92 11.76 1.20
N PHE A 89 7.77 10.44 1.19
CA PHE A 89 6.69 9.72 1.86
C PHE A 89 7.22 8.85 2.99
N TYR A 90 6.35 8.57 3.95
CA TYR A 90 6.57 7.54 4.96
C TYR A 90 6.14 6.19 4.38
N VAL A 91 7.12 5.35 4.05
CA VAL A 91 6.93 4.07 3.36
C VAL A 91 7.78 3.02 4.04
N LYS A 92 7.19 1.86 4.30
CA LYS A 92 7.90 0.65 4.72
C LYS A 92 7.41 -0.57 3.96
N GLN A 93 8.18 -1.65 4.03
CA GLN A 93 7.78 -2.94 3.49
C GLN A 93 7.50 -3.88 4.68
N ASP A 94 6.23 -4.24 4.88
CA ASP A 94 5.83 -5.18 5.93
C ASP A 94 5.67 -6.61 5.40
N LEU A 95 5.24 -6.77 4.14
CA LEU A 95 5.12 -8.05 3.45
C LEU A 95 5.90 -8.01 2.13
N ASP A 96 6.46 -9.15 1.71
CA ASP A 96 7.08 -9.31 0.39
C ASP A 96 6.14 -8.84 -0.72
N ASP A 97 6.67 -8.19 -1.78
CA ASP A 97 5.87 -7.67 -2.90
C ASP A 97 4.79 -6.62 -2.54
N THR A 98 4.87 -6.02 -1.34
CA THR A 98 3.98 -4.93 -0.93
C THR A 98 4.75 -3.76 -0.34
N ILE A 99 4.07 -2.61 -0.22
CA ILE A 99 4.52 -1.48 0.59
C ILE A 99 3.35 -0.98 1.44
N THR A 100 3.68 -0.47 2.61
CA THR A 100 2.77 0.20 3.53
C THR A 100 3.10 1.68 3.53
N VAL A 101 2.11 2.50 3.22
CA VAL A 101 2.25 3.95 3.12
C VAL A 101 1.40 4.62 4.18
N LEU A 102 1.96 5.62 4.84
CA LEU A 102 1.23 6.42 5.83
C LEU A 102 0.33 7.45 5.14
N VAL A 103 -0.93 7.51 5.59
CA VAL A 103 -1.96 8.40 5.03
C VAL A 103 -2.74 9.12 6.14
N LEU A 104 -3.50 10.13 5.74
CA LEU A 104 -4.51 10.81 6.54
C LEU A 104 -5.89 10.41 6.02
N ASP A 105 -6.67 9.77 6.89
CA ASP A 105 -8.02 9.28 6.66
C ASP A 105 -9.04 10.31 7.17
N TYR A 106 -9.34 11.30 6.35
CA TYR A 106 -10.34 12.31 6.66
C TYR A 106 -11.76 11.79 6.34
N PRO A 107 -12.81 12.37 6.96
CA PRO A 107 -14.19 11.93 6.70
C PRO A 107 -14.64 11.94 5.23
N SER A 108 -13.99 12.74 4.38
CA SER A 108 -14.35 12.89 2.96
C SER A 108 -13.21 12.59 1.98
N SER A 109 -12.00 12.30 2.45
CA SER A 109 -10.82 12.10 1.60
C SER A 109 -9.76 11.27 2.29
N ILE A 110 -8.94 10.59 1.49
CA ILE A 110 -7.70 9.99 1.96
C ILE A 110 -6.56 10.72 1.27
N GLU A 111 -5.61 11.20 2.05
CA GLU A 111 -4.47 11.98 1.58
C GLU A 111 -3.16 11.33 2.02
N HIS A 112 -2.13 11.36 1.18
CA HIS A 112 -0.82 10.85 1.57
C HIS A 112 -0.12 11.83 2.52
N LEU A 113 0.52 11.32 3.57
CA LEU A 113 1.33 12.16 4.45
C LEU A 113 2.72 12.36 3.86
N LEU A 114 3.03 13.59 3.47
CA LEU A 114 4.39 13.99 3.08
C LEU A 114 5.26 14.22 4.31
N ARG A 115 6.54 13.84 4.24
CA ARG A 115 7.54 14.10 5.29
C ARG A 115 7.64 15.58 5.63
N SER A 116 7.56 16.46 4.64
CA SER A 116 7.57 17.92 4.83
C SER A 116 6.45 18.41 5.75
N ASN A 117 5.29 17.76 5.75
CA ASN A 117 4.14 18.20 6.54
C ASN A 117 4.25 17.79 8.01
N ALA A 118 4.97 16.69 8.26
CA ALA A 118 5.19 16.15 9.59
C ALA A 118 6.57 16.50 10.17
N ALA A 119 7.40 17.26 9.44
CA ALA A 119 8.77 17.58 9.82
C ALA A 119 8.85 18.24 11.21
N ASP A 120 7.92 19.14 11.52
CA ASP A 120 7.89 19.89 12.77
C ASP A 120 7.07 19.22 13.89
N TRP A 121 6.55 18.01 13.66
CA TRP A 121 5.70 17.31 14.65
C TRP A 121 6.49 16.77 15.85
N GLY A 122 7.83 16.70 15.74
CA GLY A 122 8.68 16.17 16.81
C GLY A 122 8.42 14.68 17.09
N LYS A 123 7.97 13.92 16.08
CA LYS A 123 7.70 12.48 16.15
C LYS A 123 8.66 11.72 15.26
N THR A 124 9.04 10.53 15.70
CA THR A 124 9.79 9.61 14.86
C THR A 124 8.87 8.92 13.86
N GLU A 125 9.42 8.38 12.78
CA GLU A 125 8.67 7.59 11.81
C GLU A 125 7.98 6.39 12.47
N SER A 126 8.66 5.70 13.41
CA SER A 126 8.05 4.62 14.19
C SER A 126 6.82 5.09 14.96
N ASP A 127 6.91 6.23 15.65
CA ASP A 127 5.79 6.77 16.43
C ASP A 127 4.56 7.03 15.53
N LEU A 128 4.79 7.50 14.30
CA LEU A 128 3.72 7.79 13.34
C LEU A 128 3.07 6.49 12.82
N PHE A 129 3.87 5.47 12.49
CA PHE A 129 3.36 4.16 12.08
C PHE A 129 2.59 3.47 13.21
N ASP A 130 3.10 3.50 14.43
CA ASP A 130 2.45 2.90 15.60
C ASP A 130 1.12 3.59 15.90
N ARG A 131 1.09 4.93 15.84
CA ARG A 131 -0.14 5.71 15.99
C ARG A 131 -1.16 5.38 14.89
N ALA A 132 -0.72 5.30 13.64
CA ALA A 132 -1.57 5.00 12.50
C ALA A 132 -2.18 3.61 12.58
N LEU A 133 -1.39 2.60 12.95
CA LEU A 133 -1.86 1.23 13.18
C LEU A 133 -2.92 1.19 14.27
N LYS A 134 -2.64 1.85 15.40
CA LYS A 134 -3.57 1.95 16.53
C LYS A 134 -4.89 2.62 16.14
N ASN A 135 -4.86 3.67 15.33
CA ASN A 135 -6.09 4.31 14.85
C ASN A 135 -6.94 3.34 14.01
N ILE A 136 -6.31 2.52 13.16
CA ILE A 136 -7.05 1.52 12.38
C ILE A 136 -7.74 0.52 13.32
N GLN A 137 -7.02 0.00 14.31
CA GLN A 137 -7.55 -0.95 15.30
C GLN A 137 -8.70 -0.35 16.12
N GLU A 138 -8.59 0.91 16.53
CA GLU A 138 -9.59 1.62 17.32
C GLU A 138 -10.82 2.05 16.50
N THR A 139 -10.65 2.36 15.22
CA THR A 139 -11.72 2.90 14.35
C THR A 139 -12.52 1.79 13.67
N TYR A 140 -11.84 0.76 13.19
CA TYR A 140 -12.43 -0.27 12.35
C TYR A 140 -12.63 -1.57 13.13
N HIS A 141 -13.76 -1.69 13.81
CA HIS A 141 -14.13 -2.90 14.55
C HIS A 141 -14.61 -4.01 13.61
N ARG A 142 -13.68 -4.70 12.97
CA ARG A 142 -13.98 -5.80 12.05
C ARG A 142 -14.22 -7.10 12.82
N VAL A 143 -15.14 -7.90 12.30
CA VAL A 143 -15.37 -9.27 12.77
C VAL A 143 -15.01 -10.26 11.68
N VAL A 144 -14.51 -11.42 12.09
CA VAL A 144 -14.24 -12.53 11.19
C VAL A 144 -15.57 -13.12 10.72
N ILE A 145 -15.73 -13.23 9.40
CA ILE A 145 -16.91 -13.81 8.76
C ILE A 145 -16.47 -14.85 7.73
N SER A 146 -17.36 -15.81 7.42
CA SER A 146 -17.13 -16.74 6.33
C SER A 146 -17.11 -15.99 4.99
N TYR A 147 -16.17 -16.34 4.14
CA TYR A 147 -16.10 -15.82 2.78
C TYR A 147 -17.14 -16.51 1.89
N GLU A 148 -18.09 -15.74 1.37
CA GLU A 148 -19.26 -16.27 0.65
C GLU A 148 -18.98 -16.69 -0.79
N GLY A 149 -17.85 -16.28 -1.39
CA GLY A 149 -17.53 -16.62 -2.77
C GLY A 149 -17.27 -18.11 -2.99
N GLN A 150 -16.90 -18.86 -1.94
CA GLN A 150 -16.80 -20.32 -1.98
C GLN A 150 -17.07 -20.94 -0.60
N PRO A 151 -18.34 -21.07 -0.18
CA PRO A 151 -18.69 -21.45 1.19
C PRO A 151 -18.15 -22.82 1.63
N GLN A 152 -18.01 -23.75 0.67
CA GLN A 152 -17.51 -25.10 0.95
C GLN A 152 -15.99 -25.16 1.20
N ALA A 153 -15.24 -24.12 0.83
CA ALA A 153 -13.79 -24.10 1.03
C ALA A 153 -13.39 -23.71 2.47
N GLY A 154 -14.36 -23.28 3.31
CA GLY A 154 -14.10 -22.87 4.69
C GLY A 154 -13.10 -21.71 4.76
N MET A 155 -13.31 -20.72 3.90
CA MET A 155 -12.52 -19.50 3.82
C MET A 155 -13.13 -18.42 4.70
N PHE A 156 -12.29 -17.52 5.20
CA PHE A 156 -12.71 -16.41 6.03
C PHE A 156 -12.28 -15.07 5.41
N THR A 157 -12.98 -14.02 5.79
CA THR A 157 -12.64 -12.63 5.51
C THR A 157 -13.02 -11.77 6.71
N LEU A 158 -12.77 -10.48 6.62
CA LEU A 158 -13.17 -9.50 7.61
C LEU A 158 -14.38 -8.71 7.12
N SER A 159 -15.33 -8.49 8.02
CA SER A 159 -16.44 -7.57 7.77
C SER A 159 -15.96 -6.14 7.52
N GLY A 160 -16.81 -5.32 6.92
CA GLY A 160 -16.54 -3.91 6.66
C GLY A 160 -16.39 -3.64 5.17
N ASP A 161 -16.78 -2.45 4.77
CA ASP A 161 -16.62 -1.94 3.41
C ASP A 161 -15.94 -0.57 3.51
N ASP A 162 -14.64 -0.61 3.76
CA ASP A 162 -13.80 0.53 4.02
C ASP A 162 -12.47 0.40 3.28
N HIS A 163 -11.76 1.52 3.13
CA HIS A 163 -10.55 1.62 2.33
C HIS A 163 -9.29 0.99 2.96
N PHE A 164 -9.41 0.39 4.14
CA PHE A 164 -8.33 -0.09 5.00
C PHE A 164 -8.48 -1.56 5.40
N LYS A 165 -9.41 -2.30 4.77
CA LYS A 165 -9.61 -3.73 5.06
C LYS A 165 -8.32 -4.54 4.91
N THR A 166 -7.56 -4.32 3.86
CA THR A 166 -6.29 -5.03 3.62
C THR A 166 -5.20 -4.67 4.61
N SER A 167 -5.23 -3.47 5.19
CA SER A 167 -4.32 -3.08 6.27
C SER A 167 -4.51 -3.91 7.54
N ALA A 168 -5.59 -4.67 7.67
CA ALA A 168 -5.78 -5.65 8.74
C ALA A 168 -4.72 -6.75 8.76
N VAL A 169 -4.02 -6.98 7.64
CA VAL A 169 -2.88 -7.89 7.59
C VAL A 169 -1.75 -7.49 8.55
N LEU A 170 -1.66 -6.20 8.91
CA LEU A 170 -0.61 -5.67 9.79
C LEU A 170 -0.83 -5.97 11.28
N TYR A 171 -1.99 -6.52 11.66
CA TYR A 171 -2.34 -6.83 13.05
C TYR A 171 -3.19 -8.11 13.14
N MET A 172 -2.80 -9.13 12.36
CA MET A 172 -3.50 -10.42 12.28
C MET A 172 -3.59 -11.17 13.62
N GLU A 173 -2.70 -10.85 14.56
CA GLU A 173 -2.70 -11.39 15.92
C GLU A 173 -3.99 -11.06 16.70
N GLU A 174 -4.69 -9.98 16.33
CA GLU A 174 -5.98 -9.61 16.92
C GLU A 174 -7.15 -10.50 16.48
N TYR A 175 -6.93 -11.37 15.49
CA TYR A 175 -7.93 -12.30 14.98
C TYR A 175 -7.55 -13.77 15.23
N PRO A 176 -7.64 -14.28 16.48
CA PRO A 176 -7.35 -15.68 16.78
C PRO A 176 -8.17 -16.69 15.95
N ALA A 177 -9.38 -16.32 15.53
CA ALA A 177 -10.22 -17.17 14.67
C ALA A 177 -9.66 -17.35 13.25
N LEU A 178 -8.69 -16.53 12.84
CA LEU A 178 -7.95 -16.66 11.58
C LEU A 178 -6.65 -17.44 11.76
N GLN A 179 -6.36 -17.97 12.95
CA GLN A 179 -5.12 -18.69 13.25
C GLN A 179 -5.42 -20.17 13.48
N GLY A 180 -5.21 -20.99 12.45
CA GLY A 180 -5.32 -22.44 12.58
C GLY A 180 -4.14 -23.04 13.35
N THR A 181 -4.22 -24.33 13.67
CA THR A 181 -3.16 -25.07 14.39
C THR A 181 -1.79 -24.92 13.72
N HIS A 182 -1.77 -24.90 12.39
CA HIS A 182 -0.56 -24.77 11.58
C HIS A 182 -0.41 -23.37 10.95
N GLY A 183 -1.16 -22.38 11.44
CA GLY A 183 -1.20 -21.01 10.91
C GLY A 183 -2.33 -20.80 9.91
N ALA A 184 -2.14 -19.88 8.97
CA ALA A 184 -3.14 -19.57 7.95
C ALA A 184 -2.52 -19.19 6.60
N LEU A 185 -3.23 -19.49 5.52
CA LEU A 185 -2.96 -18.90 4.21
C LEU A 185 -3.71 -17.58 4.08
N ILE A 186 -3.06 -16.57 3.53
CA ILE A 186 -3.60 -15.22 3.37
C ILE A 186 -3.38 -14.74 1.94
N ALA A 187 -4.43 -14.17 1.37
CA ALA A 187 -4.44 -13.53 0.06
C ALA A 187 -4.99 -12.11 0.16
N LEU A 188 -4.30 -11.17 -0.47
CA LEU A 188 -4.69 -9.76 -0.59
C LEU A 188 -4.46 -9.22 -2.02
N PRO A 189 -5.22 -9.73 -3.02
CA PRO A 189 -4.98 -9.40 -4.42
C PRO A 189 -5.17 -7.93 -4.77
N ASP A 190 -6.08 -7.25 -4.08
CA ASP A 190 -6.39 -5.85 -4.27
C ASP A 190 -6.78 -5.18 -2.96
N ARG A 191 -7.00 -3.87 -3.00
CA ARG A 191 -7.27 -3.06 -1.80
C ARG A 191 -8.50 -3.48 -0.99
N ASP A 192 -9.48 -4.14 -1.60
CA ASP A 192 -10.79 -4.41 -1.00
C ASP A 192 -10.94 -5.90 -0.57
N SER A 193 -9.97 -6.74 -0.95
CA SER A 193 -10.01 -8.19 -0.74
C SER A 193 -8.94 -8.66 0.23
N LEU A 194 -9.37 -9.24 1.35
CA LEU A 194 -8.52 -10.02 2.26
C LEU A 194 -9.22 -11.36 2.51
N VAL A 195 -8.61 -12.45 2.06
CA VAL A 195 -9.17 -13.80 2.24
C VAL A 195 -8.15 -14.68 2.95
N CYS A 196 -8.61 -15.41 3.96
CA CYS A 196 -7.80 -16.25 4.82
C CYS A 196 -8.32 -17.68 4.83
N LYS A 197 -7.41 -18.65 4.90
CA LYS A 197 -7.71 -20.06 5.16
C LYS A 197 -6.94 -20.52 6.39
N THR A 198 -7.63 -20.94 7.45
CA THR A 198 -6.96 -21.58 8.58
C THR A 198 -6.43 -22.96 8.18
N LEU A 199 -5.24 -23.30 8.67
CA LEU A 199 -4.57 -24.57 8.40
C LEU A 199 -4.64 -25.47 9.64
N GLU A 200 -5.40 -26.56 9.53
CA GLU A 200 -5.55 -27.58 10.58
C GLU A 200 -4.89 -28.91 10.21
N ASP A 201 -4.79 -29.19 8.90
CA ASP A 201 -4.29 -30.43 8.32
C ASP A 201 -3.90 -30.23 6.84
N ASP A 202 -3.40 -31.29 6.21
CA ASP A 202 -3.03 -31.33 4.78
C ASP A 202 -4.22 -31.06 3.85
N ILE A 203 -5.42 -31.50 4.22
CA ILE A 203 -6.67 -31.26 3.45
C ILE A 203 -6.98 -29.76 3.42
N SER A 204 -6.90 -29.08 4.57
CA SER A 204 -7.16 -27.64 4.67
C SER A 204 -6.16 -26.81 3.86
N LEU A 205 -4.90 -27.26 3.78
CA LEU A 205 -3.87 -26.69 2.92
C LEU A 205 -4.22 -26.88 1.44
N GLU A 206 -4.55 -28.10 1.01
CA GLU A 206 -4.84 -28.40 -0.39
C GLU A 206 -6.05 -27.59 -0.90
N VAL A 207 -7.16 -27.61 -0.13
CA VAL A 207 -8.36 -26.81 -0.42
C VAL A 207 -8.02 -25.32 -0.44
N GLY A 208 -7.19 -24.88 0.52
CA GLY A 208 -6.67 -23.52 0.63
C GLY A 208 -5.97 -23.05 -0.64
N MET A 209 -4.91 -23.76 -1.02
CA MET A 209 -4.07 -23.43 -2.17
C MET A 209 -4.85 -23.49 -3.48
N GLN A 210 -5.68 -24.51 -3.68
CA GLN A 210 -6.47 -24.66 -4.91
C GLN A 210 -7.40 -23.46 -5.13
N PHE A 211 -8.03 -22.97 -4.07
CA PHE A 211 -8.91 -21.80 -4.14
C PHE A 211 -8.12 -20.50 -4.25
N LEU A 212 -7.22 -20.24 -3.30
CA LEU A 212 -6.56 -18.94 -3.16
C LEU A 212 -5.69 -18.61 -4.36
N VAL A 213 -5.02 -19.58 -4.99
CA VAL A 213 -4.22 -19.31 -6.20
C VAL A 213 -5.09 -18.76 -7.33
N HIS A 214 -6.24 -19.38 -7.57
CA HIS A 214 -7.15 -18.94 -8.62
C HIS A 214 -7.84 -17.62 -8.27
N PHE A 215 -8.34 -17.51 -7.04
CA PHE A 215 -8.99 -16.31 -6.53
C PHE A 215 -8.05 -15.09 -6.61
N THR A 216 -6.82 -15.23 -6.12
CA THR A 216 -5.83 -14.16 -6.09
C THR A 216 -5.46 -13.73 -7.50
N ASP A 217 -5.19 -14.69 -8.39
CA ASP A 217 -4.82 -14.38 -9.77
C ASP A 217 -5.95 -13.62 -10.50
N GLN A 218 -7.17 -14.15 -10.45
CA GLN A 218 -8.31 -13.51 -11.11
C GLN A 218 -8.61 -12.13 -10.55
N THR A 219 -8.66 -12.00 -9.21
CA THR A 219 -8.99 -10.75 -8.55
C THR A 219 -7.92 -9.70 -8.82
N TYR A 220 -6.64 -10.08 -8.75
CA TYR A 220 -5.52 -9.18 -9.06
C TYR A 220 -5.62 -8.66 -10.51
N HIS A 221 -5.85 -9.54 -11.49
CA HIS A 221 -5.92 -9.13 -12.89
C HIS A 221 -7.14 -8.26 -13.20
N ASN A 222 -8.27 -8.51 -12.54
CA ASN A 222 -9.51 -7.76 -12.74
C ASN A 222 -9.56 -6.44 -11.97
N SER A 223 -8.70 -6.25 -10.96
CA SER A 223 -8.71 -5.06 -10.13
C SER A 223 -7.93 -3.89 -10.74
N GLU A 224 -8.43 -2.68 -10.52
CA GLU A 224 -7.74 -1.43 -10.83
C GLU A 224 -6.69 -1.06 -9.76
N ASN A 225 -6.90 -1.51 -8.53
CA ASN A 225 -6.10 -1.16 -7.36
C ASN A 225 -5.41 -2.40 -6.80
N ARG A 226 -4.50 -2.95 -7.61
CA ARG A 226 -3.81 -4.21 -7.37
C ARG A 226 -2.80 -4.07 -6.23
N ILE A 227 -2.73 -5.09 -5.38
CA ILE A 227 -1.71 -5.18 -4.33
C ILE A 227 -0.69 -6.25 -4.69
N THR A 228 -1.03 -7.53 -4.60
CA THR A 228 -0.05 -8.60 -4.82
C THR A 228 -0.69 -9.89 -5.29
N ARG A 229 0.05 -10.68 -6.08
CA ARG A 229 -0.37 -12.05 -6.44
C ARG A 229 0.09 -13.10 -5.43
N GLN A 230 0.88 -12.71 -4.42
CA GLN A 230 1.45 -13.66 -3.49
C GLN A 230 0.37 -14.27 -2.59
N ILE A 231 0.63 -15.52 -2.18
CA ILE A 231 -0.05 -16.16 -1.06
C ILE A 231 0.95 -16.24 0.08
N TYR A 232 0.54 -15.77 1.24
CA TYR A 232 1.36 -15.78 2.44
C TYR A 232 0.88 -16.87 3.37
N TRP A 233 1.82 -17.60 3.94
CA TRP A 233 1.61 -18.35 5.16
C TRP A 233 1.90 -17.46 6.35
N TYR A 234 0.91 -17.27 7.21
CA TYR A 234 1.03 -16.53 8.46
C TYR A 234 1.10 -17.48 9.64
N LEU A 235 2.11 -17.30 10.47
CA LEU A 235 2.28 -18.03 11.73
C LEU A 235 2.99 -17.15 12.75
N ASN A 236 2.42 -17.02 13.95
CA ASN A 236 3.06 -16.35 15.10
C ASN A 236 3.62 -14.95 14.81
N GLY A 237 2.93 -14.15 14.00
CA GLY A 237 3.36 -12.80 13.63
C GLY A 237 4.29 -12.72 12.41
N GLU A 238 4.67 -13.86 11.82
CA GLU A 238 5.55 -13.92 10.66
C GLU A 238 4.78 -14.29 9.38
N PHE A 239 5.16 -13.68 8.27
CA PHE A 239 4.62 -13.96 6.94
C PHE A 239 5.71 -14.59 6.07
N THR A 240 5.42 -15.76 5.51
CA THR A 240 6.29 -16.44 4.54
C THR A 240 5.53 -16.63 3.24
N VAL A 241 6.11 -16.19 2.12
CA VAL A 241 5.52 -16.43 0.80
C VAL A 241 5.52 -17.92 0.48
N ILE A 242 4.42 -18.45 -0.05
CA ILE A 242 4.35 -19.79 -0.64
C ILE A 242 4.55 -19.64 -2.16
N PRO A 243 5.72 -20.02 -2.72
CA PRO A 243 5.93 -19.94 -4.15
C PRO A 243 5.01 -20.91 -4.88
N TYR A 244 4.32 -20.42 -5.92
CA TYR A 244 3.48 -21.24 -6.76
C TYR A 244 3.62 -20.88 -8.25
N SER A 245 3.22 -21.81 -9.11
CA SER A 245 3.16 -21.64 -10.55
C SER A 245 1.86 -22.25 -11.08
N ILE A 246 1.18 -21.51 -11.96
CA ILE A 246 -0.01 -21.98 -12.66
C ILE A 246 0.43 -22.54 -14.01
N GLY A 247 0.52 -23.88 -14.10
CA GLY A 247 0.79 -24.57 -15.37
C GLY A 247 -0.48 -24.77 -16.20
N ILE A 248 -0.31 -25.29 -17.42
CA ILE A 248 -1.44 -25.57 -18.35
C ILE A 248 -2.39 -26.63 -17.78
N GLU A 249 -1.84 -27.67 -17.13
CA GLU A 249 -2.62 -28.81 -16.63
C GLU A 249 -2.78 -28.84 -15.12
N ARG A 250 -1.81 -28.26 -14.39
CA ARG A 250 -1.78 -28.31 -12.93
C ARG A 250 -1.10 -27.09 -12.32
N MET A 251 -1.60 -26.69 -11.16
CA MET A 251 -0.93 -25.80 -10.24
C MET A 251 0.17 -26.58 -9.49
N THR A 252 1.31 -25.94 -9.27
CA THR A 252 2.38 -26.47 -8.40
C THR A 252 2.75 -25.41 -7.37
N TYR A 253 3.02 -25.80 -6.14
CA TYR A 253 3.56 -24.91 -5.09
C TYR A 253 4.67 -25.62 -4.32
N THR A 254 5.51 -24.83 -3.65
CA THR A 254 6.57 -25.32 -2.76
C THR A 254 6.27 -24.84 -1.35
N LEU A 255 6.15 -25.77 -0.39
CA LEU A 255 5.93 -25.41 1.00
C LEU A 255 7.23 -24.93 1.65
N PRO A 256 7.16 -23.94 2.56
CA PRO A 256 8.23 -23.69 3.51
C PRO A 256 8.51 -24.95 4.33
N PHE A 257 9.79 -25.24 4.60
CA PHE A 257 10.20 -26.44 5.35
C PHE A 257 9.46 -26.55 6.70
N GLU A 258 9.29 -25.44 7.41
CA GLU A 258 8.61 -25.44 8.71
C GLU A 258 7.12 -25.81 8.59
N LEU A 259 6.44 -25.40 7.51
CA LEU A 259 5.05 -25.79 7.28
C LEU A 259 4.96 -27.28 6.91
N GLU A 260 5.91 -27.78 6.11
CA GLU A 260 5.97 -29.21 5.77
C GLU A 260 6.21 -30.08 7.01
N ASP A 261 7.19 -29.75 7.85
CA ASP A 261 7.50 -30.46 9.11
C ASP A 261 6.35 -30.42 10.12
N ARG A 262 5.49 -29.40 10.06
CA ARG A 262 4.32 -29.27 10.92
C ARG A 262 3.14 -30.14 10.48
N LEU A 263 3.04 -30.47 9.20
CA LEU A 263 1.92 -31.21 8.64
C LEU A 263 2.14 -32.73 8.60
N TYR A 264 3.39 -33.18 8.65
CA TYR A 264 3.80 -34.59 8.48
C TYR A 264 4.62 -35.12 9.65
#